data_AF-A0A6B1ENB9-F1
#
_entry.id   AF-A0A6B1ENB9-F1
#
_cell.length_a   1.000
_cell.length_b   1.000
_cell.length_c   1.000
_cell.angle_alpha   90.00
_cell.angle_beta   90.00
_cell.angle_gamma   90.00
#
_symmetry.space_group_name_H-M   'P 1'
#
loop_
_entity.id
_entity.type
_entity.pdbx_description
1 polymer ?
#
loop_
_entity_poly.entity_id
_entity_poly.type
_entity_poly.pdbx_seq_one_letter_code
_entity_poly.pdbx_strand_id
1 'polypeptide(L)'
;VNCFIRTYCHSRHNTKAAVAEETFDCPLVELNLITELPNGDGYEFQRGEKETLPIEIVTATLIAFWDVRFSDAGAISFRELMYAPLSPGRIFRLDEDTMTIYLEKLEQLTDNALEYDETANLKQVYRHKDLNPMTLLKRYYKSNDTFKEVL
;
A
#
# COMPACT_ATOMS: atom_id res chain seq x y z
N VAL A 1 -9.63 -3.41 -19.73
CA VAL A 1 -10.36 -3.02 -18.50
C VAL A 1 -10.88 -4.25 -17.74
N ASN A 2 -11.66 -5.13 -18.37
CA ASN A 2 -12.22 -6.33 -17.70
C ASN A 2 -11.20 -7.25 -17.00
N CYS A 3 -9.99 -7.37 -17.52
CA CYS A 3 -8.92 -8.14 -16.86
C CYS A 3 -8.58 -7.56 -15.48
N PHE A 4 -8.44 -6.23 -15.35
CA PHE A 4 -8.12 -5.58 -14.07
C PHE A 4 -9.25 -5.76 -13.05
N ILE A 5 -10.49 -5.67 -13.48
CA ILE A 5 -11.64 -5.87 -12.59
C ILE A 5 -11.67 -7.31 -12.06
N ARG A 6 -11.47 -8.32 -12.91
CA ARG A 6 -11.38 -9.73 -12.48
C ARG A 6 -10.17 -10.03 -11.58
N THR A 7 -9.15 -9.17 -11.59
CA THR A 7 -7.98 -9.30 -10.71
C THR A 7 -8.24 -8.81 -9.29
N TYR A 8 -9.09 -7.80 -9.11
CA TYR A 8 -9.28 -7.13 -7.82
C TYR A 8 -10.71 -7.23 -7.25
N CYS A 9 -11.68 -7.73 -8.02
CA CYS A 9 -13.05 -7.95 -7.58
C CYS A 9 -13.42 -9.43 -7.66
N HIS A 10 -14.24 -9.89 -6.70
CA HIS A 10 -14.83 -11.23 -6.72
C HIS A 10 -15.62 -11.48 -8.01
N SER A 11 -15.47 -12.69 -8.56
CA SER A 11 -16.27 -13.12 -9.70
C SER A 11 -17.74 -13.26 -9.29
N ARG A 12 -18.65 -12.67 -10.09
CA ARG A 12 -20.09 -12.88 -9.92
C ARG A 12 -20.43 -14.34 -10.23
N HIS A 13 -20.71 -15.14 -9.21
CA HIS A 13 -21.35 -16.44 -9.41
C HIS A 13 -22.77 -16.24 -9.92
N ASN A 14 -22.97 -16.36 -11.23
CA ASN A 14 -24.28 -16.25 -11.85
C ASN A 14 -25.12 -17.51 -11.54
N THR A 15 -26.05 -17.42 -10.60
CA THR A 15 -26.77 -18.55 -10.00
C THR A 15 -27.77 -19.30 -10.90
N LYS A 16 -27.77 -19.06 -12.22
CA LYS A 16 -28.74 -19.71 -13.14
C LYS A 16 -28.18 -20.37 -14.40
N ALA A 17 -26.91 -20.19 -14.74
CA ALA A 17 -26.39 -20.76 -15.99
C ALA A 17 -24.87 -20.90 -15.95
N ALA A 18 -24.36 -21.86 -15.19
CA ALA A 18 -23.19 -22.63 -15.57
C ALA A 18 -23.03 -23.74 -14.53
N VAL A 19 -22.82 -24.95 -15.03
CA VAL A 19 -22.04 -25.99 -14.38
C VAL A 19 -20.88 -25.35 -13.62
N ALA A 20 -20.58 -25.88 -12.43
CA ALA A 20 -19.45 -25.47 -11.60
C ALA A 20 -18.12 -25.45 -12.38
N GLU A 21 -17.87 -24.38 -13.13
CA GLU A 21 -16.53 -23.91 -13.35
C GLU A 21 -16.15 -23.26 -12.04
N GLU A 22 -15.36 -23.96 -11.23
CA GLU A 22 -14.61 -23.39 -10.12
C GLU A 22 -13.74 -22.25 -10.68
N THR A 23 -14.34 -21.08 -10.84
CA THR A 23 -13.61 -19.87 -11.20
C THR A 23 -12.89 -19.46 -9.93
N PHE A 24 -11.64 -19.89 -9.82
CA PHE A 24 -10.75 -19.38 -8.79
C PHE A 24 -10.61 -17.87 -9.00
N ASP A 25 -11.06 -17.11 -8.00
CA ASP A 25 -10.78 -15.69 -7.95
C ASP A 25 -9.26 -15.46 -7.91
N CYS A 26 -8.82 -14.33 -8.44
CA CYS A 26 -7.42 -13.94 -8.29
C CYS A 26 -7.11 -13.72 -6.79
N PRO A 27 -5.95 -14.18 -6.27
CA PRO A 27 -5.59 -13.92 -4.87
C PRO A 27 -5.55 -12.43 -4.51
N LEU A 28 -5.36 -11.54 -5.49
CA LEU A 28 -5.33 -10.10 -5.28
C LEU A 28 -6.69 -9.50 -4.91
N VAL A 29 -7.77 -10.27 -5.01
CA VAL A 29 -9.09 -9.87 -4.52
C VAL A 29 -9.09 -9.66 -2.99
N GLU A 30 -8.26 -10.41 -2.25
CA GLU A 30 -8.12 -10.25 -0.79
C GLU A 30 -7.56 -8.89 -0.35
N LEU A 31 -6.93 -8.14 -1.27
CA LEU A 31 -6.47 -6.78 -1.00
C LEU A 31 -7.63 -5.77 -0.89
N ASN A 32 -8.83 -6.17 -1.33
CA ASN A 32 -10.05 -5.36 -1.29
C ASN A 32 -9.82 -3.93 -1.81
N LEU A 33 -9.13 -3.80 -2.94
CA LEU A 33 -8.80 -2.48 -3.52
C LEU A 33 -9.93 -1.93 -4.37
N ILE A 34 -10.75 -2.80 -4.96
CA ILE A 34 -11.86 -2.43 -5.84
C ILE A 34 -13.08 -3.25 -5.43
N THR A 35 -14.22 -2.59 -5.27
CA THR A 35 -15.51 -3.22 -5.01
C THR A 35 -16.51 -2.84 -6.08
N GLU A 36 -17.48 -3.72 -6.31
CA GLU A 36 -18.63 -3.39 -7.15
C GLU A 36 -19.63 -2.53 -6.35
N LEU A 37 -20.22 -1.54 -7.01
CA LEU A 37 -21.28 -0.73 -6.41
C LEU A 37 -22.53 -1.59 -6.16
N PRO A 38 -23.33 -1.29 -5.12
CA PRO A 38 -24.50 -2.10 -4.76
C PRO A 38 -25.55 -2.27 -5.87
N ASN A 39 -25.66 -1.29 -6.77
CA ASN A 39 -26.57 -1.33 -7.92
C ASN A 39 -26.01 -2.11 -9.12
N GLY A 40 -24.73 -2.51 -9.10
CA GLY A 40 -24.07 -3.20 -10.21
C GLY A 40 -23.73 -2.31 -11.41
N ASP A 41 -23.88 -0.99 -11.29
CA ASP A 41 -23.67 -0.04 -12.40
C ASP A 41 -22.23 0.47 -12.48
N GLY A 42 -21.33 -0.02 -11.62
CA GLY A 42 -19.94 0.41 -11.61
C GLY A 42 -19.10 -0.20 -10.51
N TYR A 43 -17.88 0.32 -10.39
CA TYR A 43 -16.88 -0.12 -9.43
C TYR A 43 -16.26 1.11 -8.78
N GLU A 44 -15.84 0.95 -7.53
CA GLU A 44 -15.15 2.00 -6.78
C GLU A 44 -13.86 1.49 -6.16
N PHE A 45 -12.90 2.39 -5.96
CA PHE A 45 -11.72 2.09 -5.16
C PHE A 45 -12.07 2.21 -3.70
N GLN A 46 -11.72 1.19 -2.93
CA GLN A 46 -11.77 1.28 -1.47
C GLN A 46 -10.60 2.14 -1.00
N ARG A 47 -10.87 3.37 -0.57
CA ARG A 47 -9.86 4.31 -0.08
C ARG A 47 -9.80 4.27 1.44
N GLY A 48 -8.58 4.32 1.99
CA GLY A 48 -8.33 4.48 3.42
C GLY A 48 -7.49 3.36 4.01
N GLU A 49 -7.76 3.02 5.27
CA GLU A 49 -7.01 2.01 6.02
C GLU A 49 -7.01 0.65 5.32
N LYS A 50 -5.89 -0.06 5.46
CA LYS A 50 -5.66 -1.39 4.88
C LYS A 50 -5.12 -2.32 5.96
N GLU A 51 -5.99 -3.12 6.57
CA GLU A 51 -5.64 -4.05 7.65
C GLU A 51 -4.49 -5.01 7.26
N THR A 52 -4.47 -5.44 5.99
CA THR A 52 -3.47 -6.37 5.45
C THR A 52 -2.21 -5.69 4.94
N LEU A 53 -2.10 -4.36 5.05
CA LEU A 53 -0.96 -3.59 4.56
C LEU A 53 -0.04 -3.20 5.72
N PRO A 54 1.04 -3.96 5.95
CA PRO A 54 2.02 -3.64 6.99
C PRO A 54 2.83 -2.39 6.60
N ILE A 55 3.30 -1.68 7.62
CA ILE A 55 4.09 -0.46 7.44
C ILE A 55 5.38 -0.70 6.67
N GLU A 56 6.06 -1.83 6.86
CA GLU A 56 7.31 -2.16 6.20
C GLU A 56 7.17 -2.16 4.67
N ILE A 57 6.02 -2.62 4.16
CA ILE A 57 5.72 -2.63 2.73
C ILE A 57 5.48 -1.21 2.22
N VAL A 58 4.78 -0.37 2.99
CA VAL A 58 4.56 1.05 2.67
C VAL A 58 5.89 1.80 2.64
N THR A 59 6.72 1.65 3.67
CA THR A 59 8.02 2.31 3.78
C THR A 59 8.98 1.83 2.68
N ALA A 60 9.04 0.54 2.38
CA ALA A 60 9.86 0.03 1.27
C ALA A 60 9.42 0.62 -0.08
N THR A 61 8.11 0.74 -0.29
CA THR A 61 7.54 1.35 -1.51
C THR A 61 7.83 2.84 -1.58
N LEU A 62 7.73 3.56 -0.45
CA LEU A 62 8.08 4.97 -0.34
C LEU A 62 9.54 5.22 -0.72
N ILE A 63 10.46 4.42 -0.20
CA ILE A 63 11.89 4.55 -0.52
C ILE A 63 12.14 4.25 -1.99
N ALA A 64 11.56 3.16 -2.53
CA ALA A 64 11.69 2.85 -3.94
C ALA A 64 11.14 3.96 -4.86
N PHE A 65 10.00 4.56 -4.48
CA PHE A 65 9.43 5.71 -5.18
C PHE A 65 10.35 6.93 -5.12
N TRP A 66 10.92 7.21 -3.95
CA TRP A 66 11.85 8.31 -3.72
C TRP A 66 13.14 8.12 -4.52
N ASP A 67 13.76 6.94 -4.48
CA ASP A 67 15.01 6.65 -5.19
C ASP A 67 14.87 6.81 -6.70
N VAL A 68 13.71 6.46 -7.26
CA VAL A 68 13.45 6.57 -8.71
C VAL A 68 13.16 8.00 -9.15
N ARG A 69 12.49 8.80 -8.32
CA ARG A 69 11.96 10.12 -8.74
C ARG A 69 12.66 11.33 -8.13
N PHE A 70 13.33 11.13 -7.02
CA PHE A 70 13.86 12.20 -6.17
C PHE A 70 15.22 11.77 -5.57
N SER A 71 16.05 11.07 -6.35
CA SER A 71 17.32 10.47 -5.89
C SER A 71 18.24 11.44 -5.15
N ASP A 72 18.23 12.72 -5.56
CA ASP A 72 19.11 13.76 -5.02
C ASP A 72 18.43 14.61 -3.94
N ALA A 73 17.16 14.35 -3.63
CA ALA A 73 16.39 15.14 -2.68
C ALA A 73 16.53 14.58 -1.25
N GLY A 74 16.89 15.45 -0.30
CA GLY A 74 16.93 15.12 1.13
C GLY A 74 15.56 15.13 1.82
N ALA A 75 14.50 15.59 1.14
CA ALA A 75 13.14 15.58 1.65
C ALA A 75 12.13 15.35 0.53
N ILE A 76 10.99 14.76 0.88
CA ILE A 76 9.84 14.61 -0.02
C ILE A 76 8.58 15.12 0.66
N SER A 77 7.77 15.88 -0.08
CA SER A 77 6.53 16.41 0.48
C SER A 77 5.46 15.33 0.63
N PHE A 78 4.61 15.47 1.64
CA PHE A 78 3.42 14.64 1.82
C PHE A 78 2.55 14.60 0.55
N ARG A 79 2.43 15.73 -0.16
CA ARG A 79 1.68 15.83 -1.41
C ARG A 79 2.24 14.92 -2.49
N GLU A 80 3.56 14.82 -2.63
CA GLU A 80 4.19 13.90 -3.60
C GLU A 80 3.93 12.44 -3.20
N LEU A 81 4.08 12.11 -1.92
CA LEU A 81 3.81 10.76 -1.39
C LEU A 81 2.34 10.34 -1.52
N MET A 82 1.40 11.28 -1.44
CA MET A 82 -0.02 10.99 -1.58
C MET A 82 -0.50 11.00 -3.02
N TYR A 83 -0.04 11.94 -3.84
CA TYR A 83 -0.74 12.30 -5.06
C TYR A 83 0.10 12.25 -6.33
N ALA A 84 1.41 12.04 -6.27
CA ALA A 84 2.21 11.89 -7.48
C ALA A 84 1.82 10.61 -8.25
N PRO A 85 2.06 10.54 -9.57
CA PRO A 85 1.96 9.29 -10.31
C PRO A 85 2.80 8.18 -9.64
N LEU A 86 2.24 6.98 -9.46
CA LEU A 86 2.89 5.85 -8.76
C LEU A 86 3.34 6.17 -7.32
N SER A 87 2.77 7.18 -6.67
CA SER A 87 3.04 7.43 -5.25
C SER A 87 2.47 6.31 -4.37
N PRO A 88 3.03 6.09 -3.17
CA PRO A 88 2.48 5.11 -2.23
C PRO A 88 0.99 5.32 -1.95
N GLY A 89 0.55 6.57 -1.77
CA GLY A 89 -0.86 6.89 -1.55
C GLY A 89 -1.77 6.47 -2.70
N ARG A 90 -1.30 6.58 -3.95
CA ARG A 90 -2.06 6.12 -5.12
C ARG A 90 -2.03 4.61 -5.31
N ILE A 91 -0.88 3.98 -5.09
CA ILE A 91 -0.70 2.53 -5.28
C ILE A 91 -1.57 1.76 -4.29
N PHE A 92 -1.52 2.14 -3.01
CA PHE A 92 -2.24 1.46 -1.94
C PHE A 92 -3.65 2.00 -1.68
N ARG A 93 -4.05 3.06 -2.40
CA ARG A 93 -5.35 3.74 -2.23
C ARG A 93 -5.58 4.21 -0.79
N LEU A 94 -4.60 4.92 -0.23
CA LEU A 94 -4.70 5.46 1.12
C LEU A 94 -5.46 6.80 1.13
N ASP A 95 -6.04 7.14 2.27
CA ASP A 95 -6.41 8.53 2.60
C ASP A 95 -5.25 9.23 3.32
N GLU A 96 -5.41 10.52 3.58
CA GLU A 96 -4.35 11.33 4.20
C GLU A 96 -4.10 10.92 5.64
N ASP A 97 -5.15 10.59 6.38
CA ASP A 97 -5.06 10.20 7.79
C ASP A 97 -4.29 8.89 7.95
N THR A 98 -4.63 7.88 7.13
CA THR A 98 -3.92 6.60 7.10
C THR A 98 -2.46 6.77 6.71
N MET A 99 -2.17 7.60 5.70
CA MET A 99 -0.79 7.90 5.32
C MET A 99 -0.02 8.54 6.48
N THR A 100 -0.62 9.53 7.13
CA THR A 100 0.00 10.23 8.28
C THR A 100 0.37 9.24 9.38
N ILE A 101 -0.54 8.31 9.73
CA ILE A 101 -0.28 7.25 10.72
C ILE A 101 0.93 6.37 10.32
N TYR A 102 1.12 6.07 9.04
CA TYR A 102 2.33 5.36 8.59
C TYR A 102 3.58 6.23 8.67
N LEU A 103 3.48 7.51 8.32
CA LEU A 103 4.61 8.44 8.32
C LEU A 103 5.14 8.71 9.73
N GLU A 104 4.26 8.88 10.73
CA GLU A 104 4.63 9.07 12.15
C GLU A 104 5.44 7.90 12.73
N LYS A 105 5.32 6.69 12.15
CA LYS A 105 6.02 5.49 12.61
C LYS A 105 7.38 5.30 11.93
N LEU A 106 7.75 6.14 10.96
CA LEU A 106 8.96 5.96 10.15
C LEU A 106 10.24 6.05 10.98
N GLU A 107 10.32 7.00 11.90
CA GLU A 107 11.52 7.20 12.73
C GLU A 107 11.86 5.93 13.52
N GLN A 108 10.85 5.39 14.22
CA GLN A 108 10.99 4.18 15.01
C GLN A 108 11.29 2.96 14.12
N LEU A 109 10.60 2.82 12.99
CA LEU A 109 10.78 1.67 12.11
C LEU A 109 12.17 1.63 11.46
N THR A 110 12.71 2.80 11.13
CA THR A 110 13.92 2.95 10.31
C THR A 110 15.16 3.34 11.10
N ASP A 111 15.10 3.30 12.43
CA ASP A 111 16.21 3.70 13.31
C ASP A 111 16.72 5.13 13.00
N ASN A 112 15.76 6.05 12.86
CA ASN A 112 15.94 7.47 12.50
C ASN A 112 16.57 7.71 11.10
N ALA A 113 16.44 6.77 10.16
CA ALA A 113 16.87 7.00 8.78
C ALA A 113 15.89 7.90 8.01
N LEU A 114 14.59 7.75 8.31
CA LEU A 114 13.51 8.60 7.80
C LEU A 114 12.79 9.26 8.96
N GLU A 115 12.41 10.53 8.80
CA GLU A 115 11.69 11.33 9.79
C GLU A 115 10.51 12.04 9.13
N TYR A 116 9.35 12.03 9.77
CA TYR A 116 8.20 12.79 9.31
C TYR A 116 8.02 14.04 10.19
N ASP A 117 7.93 15.20 9.55
CA ASP A 117 7.66 16.47 10.23
C ASP A 117 6.41 17.13 9.66
N GLU A 118 5.63 17.73 10.56
CA GLU A 118 4.46 18.52 10.26
C GLU A 118 4.52 19.84 11.04
N THR A 119 5.12 20.86 10.42
CA THR A 119 5.27 22.19 11.02
C THR A 119 4.65 23.26 10.14
N ALA A 120 3.75 24.10 10.67
CA ALA A 120 3.21 25.28 10.00
C ALA A 120 2.70 25.03 8.55
N ASN A 121 1.89 23.98 8.37
CA ASN A 121 1.36 23.50 7.07
C ASN A 121 2.41 22.90 6.11
N LEU A 122 3.65 22.71 6.55
CA LEU A 122 4.66 21.97 5.82
C LEU A 122 4.69 20.53 6.35
N LYS A 123 4.16 19.59 5.55
CA LYS A 123 4.21 18.15 5.82
C LYS A 123 5.25 17.50 4.91
N GLN A 124 6.33 16.97 5.48
CA GLN A 124 7.43 16.38 4.71
C GLN A 124 8.04 15.18 5.42
N VAL A 125 8.60 14.26 4.63
CA VAL A 125 9.50 13.22 5.13
C VAL A 125 10.92 13.62 4.77
N TYR A 126 11.81 13.62 5.75
CA TYR A 126 13.24 13.84 5.59
C TYR A 126 13.99 12.51 5.55
N ARG A 127 15.06 12.47 4.76
CA ARG A 127 15.98 11.33 4.68
C ARG A 127 17.31 11.73 5.28
N HIS A 128 17.63 11.16 6.44
CA HIS A 128 18.90 11.39 7.14
C HIS A 128 19.98 10.39 6.73
N LYS A 129 19.57 9.18 6.33
CA LYS A 129 20.46 8.09 5.94
C LYS A 129 19.85 7.33 4.77
N ASP A 130 20.71 6.81 3.90
CA ASP A 130 20.27 5.86 2.88
C ASP A 130 19.85 4.55 3.53
N LEU A 131 18.71 4.04 3.09
CA LEU A 131 18.15 2.77 3.57
C LEU A 131 17.81 1.90 2.37
N ASN A 132 18.30 0.66 2.36
CA ASN A 132 17.91 -0.30 1.33
C ASN A 132 16.49 -0.82 1.62
N PRO A 133 15.50 -0.63 0.72
CA PRO A 133 14.14 -1.12 0.88
C PRO A 133 14.06 -2.61 1.21
N MET A 134 14.98 -3.41 0.64
CA MET A 134 15.01 -4.86 0.82
C MET A 134 15.25 -5.26 2.28
N THR A 135 15.91 -4.42 3.09
CA THR A 135 16.13 -4.69 4.51
C THR A 135 14.80 -4.68 5.27
N LEU A 136 13.89 -3.76 4.95
CA LEU A 136 12.56 -3.69 5.55
C LEU A 136 11.71 -4.89 5.15
N LEU A 137 11.71 -5.25 3.86
CA LEU A 137 11.00 -6.43 3.36
C LEU A 137 11.48 -7.71 4.05
N LYS A 138 12.80 -7.90 4.15
CA LYS A 138 13.38 -9.06 4.84
C LYS A 138 13.00 -9.11 6.32
N ARG A 139 12.94 -7.95 7.00
CA ARG A 139 12.53 -7.87 8.41
C ARG A 139 11.09 -8.36 8.57
N TYR A 140 10.18 -7.86 7.75
CA TYR A 140 8.76 -8.23 7.78
C TYR A 140 8.55 -9.74 7.51
N TYR A 141 9.12 -10.26 6.43
CA TYR A 141 8.92 -11.68 6.07
C TYR A 141 9.60 -12.64 7.05
N LYS A 142 10.76 -12.28 7.64
CA LYS A 142 11.37 -13.09 8.71
C LYS A 142 10.54 -13.12 9.98
N SER A 143 9.96 -11.98 10.38
CA SER A 143 9.09 -11.91 11.55
C SER A 143 7.88 -12.83 11.40
N ASN A 144 7.30 -12.89 10.19
CA ASN A 144 6.12 -13.70 9.90
C ASN A 144 6.41 -15.20 9.71
N ASP A 145 7.62 -15.62 9.32
CA ASP A 145 7.97 -17.05 9.27
C ASP A 145 7.93 -17.70 10.67
N THR A 146 8.27 -16.94 11.71
CA THR A 146 8.17 -17.41 13.11
C THR A 146 6.73 -17.75 13.55
N PHE A 147 5.71 -17.21 12.87
CA PHE A 147 4.30 -17.50 13.17
C PHE A 147 3.79 -18.81 12.53
N LYS A 148 4.54 -19.40 11.57
CA LYS A 148 4.16 -20.67 10.93
C LYS A 148 4.67 -21.92 11.66
N GLU A 149 5.58 -21.80 12.63
CA GLU A 149 6.07 -22.95 13.41
C GLU A 149 5.25 -23.23 14.69
N VAL A 150 4.17 -22.48 14.95
CA VAL A 150 3.35 -22.60 16.17
C VAL A 150 1.89 -23.01 15.88
N LEU A 151 1.58 -23.38 14.63
CA LEU A 151 0.32 -24.02 14.24
C LEU A 151 0.60 -25.40 13.63
#